data_AF-A0A085MTE2-F1
#
_entry.id   AF-A0A085MTE2-F1
#
_cell.length_a   1.000
_cell.length_b   1.000
_cell.length_c   1.000
_cell.angle_alpha   90.00
_cell.angle_beta   90.00
_cell.angle_gamma   90.00
#
_symmetry.space_group_name_H-M   'P 1'
#
loop_
_entity.id
_entity.type
_entity.pdbx_description
1 polymer ?
#
loop_
_entity_poly.entity_id
_entity_poly.type
_entity_poly.pdbx_seq_one_letter_code
_entity_poly.pdbx_strand_id
1 'polypeptide(L)'
;MERDFLLASIGNIDETPVFLDMVRNRTVERKGKKWILVRSTGHGKTHFTVVLSCLANRMKLKPMVIFKRRRRPKEDFPSGVLST
;
A
#
# COMPACT_ATOMS: atom_id res chain seq x y z
N MET A 1 -22.45 31.06 -7.94
CA MET A 1 -22.88 30.06 -8.93
C MET A 1 -22.58 28.70 -8.32
N GLU A 2 -23.57 28.15 -7.62
CA GLU A 2 -23.47 26.85 -6.97
C GLU A 2 -23.53 25.79 -8.07
N ARG A 3 -22.53 24.91 -8.13
CA ARG A 3 -22.48 23.84 -9.13
C ARG A 3 -22.96 22.57 -8.45
N ASP A 4 -24.17 22.13 -8.80
CA ASP A 4 -24.71 20.83 -8.40
C ASP A 4 -24.00 19.71 -9.16
N PHE A 5 -22.83 19.33 -8.66
CA PHE A 5 -22.16 18.13 -9.12
C PHE A 5 -22.75 16.91 -8.42
N LEU A 6 -22.96 15.85 -9.18
CA LEU A 6 -23.24 14.54 -8.58
C LEU A 6 -22.08 14.17 -7.66
N LEU A 7 -22.37 13.74 -6.43
CA LEU A 7 -21.35 13.34 -5.46
C LEU A 7 -20.46 12.18 -5.96
N ALA A 8 -20.95 11.41 -6.93
CA ALA A 8 -20.18 10.37 -7.61
C ALA A 8 -19.12 10.91 -8.59
N SER A 9 -19.20 12.19 -8.96
CA SER A 9 -18.29 12.87 -9.89
C SER A 9 -17.17 13.63 -9.19
N ILE A 10 -17.20 13.71 -7.86
CA ILE A 10 -16.14 14.32 -7.04
C ILE A 10 -15.39 13.19 -6.35
N GLY A 11 -14.07 13.14 -6.53
CA GLY A 11 -13.22 12.15 -5.89
C GLY A 11 -11.91 12.75 -5.40
N ASN A 12 -11.40 12.20 -4.31
CA ASN A 12 -10.05 12.43 -3.82
C ASN A 12 -9.16 11.23 -4.16
N ILE A 13 -7.90 11.50 -4.47
CA ILE A 13 -6.89 10.50 -4.78
C ILE A 13 -5.63 10.85 -3.99
N ASP A 14 -4.99 9.85 -3.41
CA ASP A 14 -3.70 10.02 -2.75
C ASP A 14 -2.75 8.85 -3.05
N GLU A 15 -1.46 9.15 -3.09
CA GLU A 15 -0.38 8.20 -3.33
C GLU A 15 0.41 7.97 -2.05
N THR A 16 0.50 6.71 -1.61
CA THR A 16 1.24 6.34 -0.41
C THR A 16 2.26 5.24 -0.72
N PRO A 17 3.54 5.40 -0.34
CA PRO A 17 4.53 4.35 -0.46
C PRO A 17 4.29 3.24 0.58
N VAL A 18 4.27 1.99 0.13
CA VAL A 18 4.21 0.79 0.96
C VAL A 18 5.53 0.04 0.88
N PHE A 19 6.24 -0.03 2.01
CA PHE A 19 7.55 -0.67 2.11
C PHE A 19 7.41 -2.19 2.19
N LEU A 20 8.25 -2.91 1.45
CA LEU A 20 8.29 -4.38 1.49
C LEU A 20 8.75 -4.91 2.85
N ASP A 21 9.59 -4.13 3.54
CA ASP A 21 10.19 -4.50 4.80
C ASP A 21 9.82 -3.45 5.86
N MET A 22 8.68 -3.66 6.51
CA MET A 22 8.19 -2.80 7.59
C MET A 22 8.52 -3.44 8.95
N VAL A 23 9.81 -3.47 9.27
CA VAL A 23 10.34 -4.06 10.50
C VAL A 23 9.72 -3.37 11.72
N ARG A 24 9.03 -4.14 12.57
CA ARG A 24 8.40 -3.61 13.78
C ARG A 24 9.43 -3.33 14.86
N ASN A 25 9.16 -2.31 15.68
CA ASN A 25 9.93 -1.99 16.89
C ASN A 25 9.64 -2.94 18.07
N ARG A 26 8.79 -3.95 17.86
CA ARG A 26 8.47 -4.98 18.84
C ARG A 26 8.78 -6.34 18.24
N THR A 27 9.52 -7.13 19.00
CA THR A 27 9.92 -8.49 18.65
C THR A 27 9.44 -9.45 19.73
N VAL A 28 9.11 -10.68 19.33
CA VAL A 28 8.75 -11.77 20.25
C VAL A 28 9.83 -12.82 20.15
N GLU A 29 10.40 -13.20 21.29
CA GLU A 29 11.45 -14.21 21.39
C GLU A 29 11.29 -14.96 22.72
N ARG A 30 11.86 -16.16 22.81
CA ARG A 30 11.84 -16.99 24.02
C ARG A 30 12.44 -16.25 25.21
N LYS A 31 11.75 -16.31 26.36
CA LYS A 31 12.20 -15.71 27.63
C LYS A 31 13.60 -16.21 28.01
N GLY A 32 14.47 -15.29 28.43
CA GLY A 32 15.87 -15.58 28.81
C GLY A 32 16.90 -15.43 27.68
N LYS A 33 16.49 -15.08 26.47
CA LYS A 33 17.42 -14.76 25.38
C LYS A 33 18.16 -13.45 25.62
N LYS A 34 19.48 -13.51 25.50
CA LYS A 34 20.39 -12.34 25.61
C LYS A 34 20.27 -11.37 24.44
N TRP A 35 19.94 -11.88 23.26
CA TRP A 35 19.82 -11.09 22.03
C TRP A 35 18.54 -11.46 21.30
N ILE A 36 17.87 -10.44 20.75
CA ILE A 36 16.69 -10.63 19.93
C ILE A 36 17.06 -10.26 18.50
N LEU A 37 17.03 -11.26 17.61
CA LEU A 37 17.30 -11.04 16.20
C LEU A 37 16.09 -10.36 15.55
N VAL A 38 16.29 -9.17 15.00
CA VAL A 38 15.29 -8.49 14.20
C VAL A 38 15.30 -9.11 12.80
N ARG A 39 14.21 -9.79 12.44
CA ARG A 39 14.06 -10.37 11.11
C ARG A 39 13.70 -9.27 10.12
N SER A 40 14.53 -9.10 9.10
CA SER A 40 14.30 -8.22 7.96
C SER A 40 14.54 -9.02 6.68
N THR A 41 13.98 -8.57 5.57
CA THR A 41 14.25 -9.16 4.24
C THR A 41 15.48 -8.55 3.57
N GLY A 42 16.11 -7.55 4.21
CA GLY A 42 17.21 -6.77 3.63
C GLY A 42 16.75 -5.69 2.63
N HIS A 43 15.44 -5.52 2.45
CA HIS A 43 14.84 -4.62 1.44
C HIS A 43 14.16 -3.39 2.09
N GLY A 44 14.72 -2.86 3.17
CA GLY A 44 14.16 -1.73 3.95
C GLY A 44 13.82 -0.46 3.16
N LYS A 45 14.48 -0.23 2.02
CA LYS A 45 14.22 0.93 1.15
C LYS A 45 13.31 0.61 -0.04
N THR A 46 13.06 -0.67 -0.32
CA THR A 46 12.22 -1.09 -1.43
C THR A 46 10.76 -0.92 -1.05
N HIS A 47 10.03 -0.19 -1.89
CA HIS A 47 8.61 0.06 -1.73
C HIS A 47 7.94 0.03 -3.10
N PHE A 48 6.64 -0.22 -3.08
CA PHE A 48 5.74 0.07 -4.19
C PHE A 48 4.84 1.24 -3.80
N THR A 49 4.29 1.95 -4.77
CA THR A 49 3.33 3.01 -4.51
C THR A 49 1.92 2.44 -4.61
N VAL A 50 1.08 2.74 -3.64
CA VAL A 50 -0.36 2.46 -3.71
C VAL A 50 -1.09 3.77 -3.91
N VAL A 51 -1.94 3.82 -4.93
CA VAL A 51 -2.86 4.91 -5.18
C VAL A 51 -4.23 4.48 -4.65
N LEU A 52 -4.78 5.28 -3.74
CA LEU A 52 -6.10 5.08 -3.17
C LEU A 52 -7.03 6.20 -3.62
N SER A 53 -8.27 5.86 -3.94
CA SER A 53 -9.26 6.84 -4.39
C SER A 53 -10.61 6.63 -3.70
N CYS A 54 -11.23 7.74 -3.33
CA CYS A 54 -12.54 7.76 -2.69
C CYS A 54 -13.40 8.87 -3.30
N LEU A 55 -14.66 8.54 -3.63
CA LEU A 55 -15.66 9.47 -4.13
C LEU A 55 -16.40 10.15 -2.98
N ALA A 56 -16.96 11.34 -3.21
CA ALA A 56 -17.70 12.09 -2.20
C ALA A 56 -18.99 11.38 -1.74
N ASN A 57 -19.51 10.46 -2.56
CA ASN A 57 -20.59 9.54 -2.18
C ASN A 57 -20.13 8.36 -1.29
N ARG A 58 -18.91 8.41 -0.75
CA ARG A 58 -18.28 7.39 0.13
C ARG A 58 -17.90 6.09 -0.58
N MET A 59 -18.01 6.01 -1.90
CA MET A 59 -17.52 4.85 -2.65
C MET A 59 -15.99 4.88 -2.76
N LYS A 60 -15.36 3.76 -2.43
CA LYS A 60 -13.92 3.55 -2.64
C LYS A 60 -13.71 2.90 -4.00
N LEU A 61 -12.82 3.45 -4.81
CA LEU A 61 -12.43 2.81 -6.07
C LEU A 61 -11.41 1.70 -5.81
N LYS A 62 -11.19 0.85 -6.82
CA LYS A 62 -10.17 -0.19 -6.74
C LYS A 62 -8.79 0.44 -6.52
N PRO A 63 -8.01 -0.03 -5.53
CA PRO A 63 -6.65 0.46 -5.33
C PRO A 63 -5.79 0.13 -6.56
N MET A 64 -4.87 1.04 -6.89
CA MET A 64 -3.85 0.82 -7.92
C MET A 64 -2.48 0.68 -7.27
N VAL A 65 -1.70 -0.29 -7.72
CA VAL A 65 -0.33 -0.56 -7.26
C VAL A 65 0.64 -0.26 -8.40
N ILE A 66 1.63 0.57 -8.13
CA ILE A 66 2.67 0.98 -9.07
C ILE A 66 4.02 0.44 -8.58
N PHE A 67 4.67 -0.39 -9.40
CA PHE A 67 6.02 -0.86 -9.11
C PHE A 67 7.07 0.05 -9.78
N LYS A 68 8.05 0.53 -9.00
CA LYS A 68 9.17 1.35 -9.55
C LYS A 68 10.09 0.62 -10.53
N ARG A 69 9.91 -0.70 -10.74
CA ARG A 69 10.82 -1.55 -11.54
C ARG A 69 10.11 -1.96 -12.83
N ARG A 70 10.81 -1.98 -13.97
CA ARG A 70 10.24 -2.31 -15.30
C ARG A 70 9.58 -3.70 -15.44
N ARG A 71 9.74 -4.59 -14.47
CA ARG A 71 9.17 -5.94 -14.51
C ARG A 71 8.10 -6.07 -13.44
N ARG A 72 6.85 -6.21 -13.90
CA ARG A 72 5.71 -6.64 -13.08
C ARG A 72 6.06 -7.99 -12.41
N PRO A 73 5.70 -8.20 -11.13
CA PRO A 73 5.73 -9.53 -10.54
C PRO A 73 5.01 -10.55 -11.44
N LYS A 74 5.53 -11.77 -11.51
CA LYS A 74 4.90 -12.87 -12.28
C LYS A 74 3.68 -13.47 -11.56
N GLU A 75 3.42 -13.04 -10.33
CA GLU A 75 2.30 -13.47 -9.52
C GLU A 75 1.04 -12.71 -9.90
N ASP A 76 -0.10 -13.38 -9.78
CA ASP A 76 -1.40 -12.75 -9.95
C ASP A 76 -1.72 -11.87 -8.74
N PHE A 77 -2.25 -10.69 -9.04
CA PHE A 77 -2.70 -9.78 -8.00
C PHE A 77 -4.06 -10.25 -7.45
N PRO A 78 -4.33 -10.00 -6.16
CA PRO A 78 -5.64 -10.29 -5.58
C PRO A 78 -6.77 -9.63 -6.37
N SER A 79 -7.92 -10.30 -6.43
CA SER A 79 -9.13 -9.75 -7.04
C SER A 79 -9.45 -8.38 -6.43
N GLY A 80 -9.60 -7.37 -7.29
CA GLY A 80 -9.92 -6.00 -6.87
C GLY A 80 -8.73 -5.04 -6.82
N VAL A 81 -7.50 -5.48 -7.13
CA VAL A 81 -6.32 -4.61 -7.23
C VAL A 81 -5.94 -4.39 -8.69
N LEU A 82 -5.72 -3.14 -9.08
CA LEU A 82 -5.10 -2.78 -10.37
C LEU A 82 -3.59 -2.69 -10.17
N SER A 83 -2.79 -3.21 -11.10
CA SER A 83 -1.33 -3.17 -11.02
C SER A 83 -0.74 -2.65 -12.33
N THR A 84 0.22 -1.72 -12.26
CA THR A 84 1.00 -1.25 -13.40
C THR A 84 2.50 -1.28 -13.13
#